data_AF-A0A7G6SYS3-F1
#
_entry.id   AF-A0A7G6SYS3-F1
#
_cell.length_a   1.000
_cell.length_b   1.000
_cell.length_c   1.000
_cell.angle_alpha   90.00
_cell.angle_beta   90.00
_cell.angle_gamma   90.00
#
_symmetry.space_group_name_H-M   'P 1'
#
loop_
_entity.id
_entity.type
_entity.pdbx_description
1 polymer ?
#
loop_
_entity_poly.entity_id
_entity_poly.type
_entity_poly.pdbx_seq_one_letter_code
_entity_poly.pdbx_strand_id
1 'polypeptide(L)'
;MASNKAPHETATTKIFHCRLIPPRPDFTFTMTKEERELMGRHADYLRGKLREGVMIMAGPVADPAGPWGLLILRVGSEAEAKAVTDGDPVAKSGRGFRYEILPMISTIM
;
A
#
# COMPACT_ATOMS: atom_id res chain seq x y z
N MET A 1 20.03 -32.57 15.13
CA MET A 1 19.47 -31.40 15.83
C MET A 1 18.20 -30.99 15.08
N ALA A 2 17.03 -31.33 15.61
CA ALA A 2 15.76 -30.97 15.01
C ALA A 2 15.45 -29.51 15.36
N SER A 3 15.37 -28.64 14.36
CA SER A 3 15.01 -27.24 14.56
C SER A 3 13.49 -27.17 14.77
N ASN A 4 13.10 -26.94 16.02
CA ASN A 4 11.73 -26.76 16.47
C ASN A 4 11.15 -25.46 15.86
N LYS A 5 10.44 -25.56 14.74
CA LYS A 5 9.62 -24.45 14.24
C LYS A 5 8.34 -24.45 15.08
N ALA A 6 8.26 -23.53 16.04
CA ALA A 6 7.03 -23.30 16.79
C ALA A 6 5.85 -23.11 15.82
N PRO A 7 4.65 -23.63 16.13
CA PRO A 7 3.45 -23.36 15.35
C PRO A 7 3.28 -21.85 15.21
N HIS A 8 3.03 -21.38 13.99
CA HIS A 8 2.61 -20.01 13.78
C HIS A 8 1.22 -19.90 14.40
N GLU A 9 1.15 -19.41 15.65
CA GLU A 9 -0.09 -18.94 16.25
C GLU A 9 -0.75 -18.04 15.21
N THR A 10 -1.93 -18.42 14.72
CA THR A 10 -2.64 -17.69 13.67
C THR A 10 -2.97 -16.30 14.21
N ALA A 11 -2.08 -15.34 13.98
CA ALA A 11 -2.29 -13.97 14.37
C ALA A 11 -3.56 -13.45 13.68
N THR A 12 -4.48 -12.88 14.44
CA THR A 12 -5.70 -12.27 13.91
C THR A 12 -5.32 -11.11 13.01
N THR A 13 -5.39 -11.31 11.69
CA THR A 13 -5.15 -10.26 10.72
C THR A 13 -6.37 -9.34 10.59
N LYS A 14 -6.13 -8.04 10.49
CA LYS A 14 -7.11 -7.00 10.19
C LYS A 14 -6.96 -6.54 8.75
N ILE A 15 -8.02 -5.98 8.19
CA ILE A 15 -7.98 -5.35 6.86
C ILE A 15 -7.87 -3.84 7.01
N PHE A 16 -6.96 -3.24 6.26
CA PHE A 16 -6.76 -1.79 6.22
C PHE A 16 -7.01 -1.26 4.82
N HIS A 17 -7.78 -0.18 4.75
CA HIS A 17 -7.88 0.68 3.60
C HIS A 17 -6.77 1.73 3.66
N CYS A 18 -5.92 1.75 2.64
CA CYS A 18 -4.84 2.70 2.51
C CYS A 18 -5.04 3.52 1.24
N ARG A 19 -5.25 4.83 1.40
CA ARG A 19 -5.40 5.79 0.31
C ARG A 19 -4.09 6.55 0.11
N LEU A 20 -3.48 6.36 -1.06
CA LEU A 20 -2.35 7.13 -1.54
C LEU A 20 -2.84 8.41 -2.21
N ILE A 21 -2.56 9.55 -1.59
CA ILE A 21 -2.86 10.88 -2.12
C ILE A 21 -1.63 11.37 -2.90
N PRO A 22 -1.75 11.65 -4.21
CA PRO A 22 -0.66 12.21 -5.00
C PRO A 22 -0.36 13.66 -4.59
N PRO A 23 0.81 14.20 -4.96
CA PRO A 23 1.20 15.56 -4.59
C PRO A 23 0.35 16.67 -5.23
N ARG A 24 -0.41 16.34 -6.29
CA ARG A 24 -1.31 17.27 -6.99
C ARG A 24 -2.50 16.52 -7.64
N PRO A 25 -3.67 17.16 -7.80
CA PRO A 25 -4.88 16.47 -8.30
C PRO A 25 -4.78 15.92 -9.73
N ASP A 26 -3.98 16.56 -10.58
CA ASP A 26 -3.76 16.20 -11.98
C ASP A 26 -2.54 15.27 -12.17
N PHE A 27 -1.89 14.84 -11.08
CA PHE A 27 -0.63 14.10 -11.08
C PHE A 27 -0.62 12.95 -12.10
N THR A 28 -1.68 12.13 -12.09
CA THR A 28 -1.81 10.96 -12.96
C THR A 28 -1.71 11.31 -14.44
N PHE A 29 -2.11 12.52 -14.83
CA PHE A 29 -2.09 12.99 -16.21
C PHE A 29 -0.86 13.84 -16.53
N THR A 30 -0.23 14.45 -15.53
CA THR A 30 0.88 15.41 -15.71
C THR A 30 2.22 14.93 -15.18
N MET A 31 2.42 13.62 -15.03
CA MET A 31 3.69 13.05 -14.56
C MET A 31 4.87 13.48 -15.45
N THR A 32 5.97 13.87 -14.83
CA THR A 32 7.28 13.97 -15.49
C THR A 32 7.86 12.57 -15.78
N LYS A 33 8.98 12.51 -16.51
CA LYS A 33 9.69 11.25 -16.75
C LYS A 33 10.13 10.59 -15.43
N GLU A 34 10.72 11.38 -14.53
CA GLU A 34 11.18 10.91 -13.22
C GLU A 34 10.04 10.41 -12.35
N GLU A 35 8.88 11.08 -12.38
CA GLU A 35 7.68 10.65 -11.66
C GLU A 35 7.12 9.34 -12.24
N ARG A 36 7.14 9.15 -13.56
CA ARG A 36 6.77 7.86 -14.19
C ARG A 36 7.70 6.73 -13.75
N GLU A 37 9.01 6.97 -13.71
CA GLU A 37 9.98 5.99 -13.22
C GLU A 37 9.75 5.65 -11.74
N LEU A 38 9.43 6.66 -10.91
CA LEU A 38 9.04 6.44 -9.52
C LEU A 38 7.78 5.59 -9.40
N MET A 39 6.74 5.88 -10.20
CA MET A 39 5.51 5.08 -10.23
C MET A 39 5.74 3.64 -10.71
N GLY A 40 6.75 3.41 -11.57
CA GLY A 40 7.20 2.06 -11.92
C GLY A 40 7.74 1.30 -10.71
N ARG A 41 8.67 1.90 -9.94
CA ARG A 41 9.20 1.29 -8.71
C ARG A 41 8.12 1.05 -7.66
N HIS A 42 7.19 1.99 -7.54
CA HIS A 42 5.99 1.85 -6.70
C HIS A 42 5.17 0.63 -7.10
N ALA A 43 4.82 0.50 -8.38
CA ALA A 43 4.05 -0.65 -8.87
C ALA A 43 4.77 -1.99 -8.60
N ASP A 44 6.09 -2.05 -8.78
CA ASP A 44 6.86 -3.26 -8.49
C ASP A 44 6.90 -3.60 -6.99
N TYR A 45 6.98 -2.58 -6.13
CA TYR A 45 6.86 -2.73 -4.69
C TYR A 45 5.48 -3.32 -4.31
N LEU A 46 4.39 -2.76 -4.84
CA LEU A 46 3.03 -3.26 -4.57
C LEU A 46 2.85 -4.70 -5.06
N ARG A 47 3.38 -5.05 -6.24
CA ARG A 47 3.40 -6.44 -6.75
C ARG A 47 4.15 -7.37 -5.81
N GLY A 48 5.23 -6.91 -5.19
CA GLY A 48 5.93 -7.63 -4.12
C GLY A 48 5.00 -7.93 -2.94
N LYS A 49 4.29 -6.92 -2.44
CA LYS A 49 3.36 -7.06 -1.30
C LYS A 49 2.16 -7.95 -1.60
N LEU A 50 1.68 -7.95 -2.85
CA LEU A 50 0.67 -8.88 -3.32
C LEU A 50 1.18 -10.33 -3.28
N ARG A 51 2.41 -10.59 -3.76
CA ARG A 51 3.01 -11.94 -3.71
C ARG A 51 3.30 -12.41 -2.28
N GLU A 52 3.65 -11.51 -1.39
CA GLU A 52 3.87 -11.80 0.04
C GLU A 52 2.55 -12.10 0.79
N GLY A 53 1.38 -11.81 0.20
CA GLY A 53 0.07 -11.98 0.86
C GLY A 53 -0.28 -10.90 1.88
N VAL A 54 0.60 -9.91 2.06
CA VAL A 54 0.39 -8.73 2.93
C VAL A 54 -0.64 -7.77 2.33
N MET A 55 -0.82 -7.81 1.00
CA MET A 55 -1.77 -7.00 0.26
C MET A 55 -2.78 -7.87 -0.46
N ILE A 56 -4.05 -7.49 -0.42
CA ILE A 56 -5.15 -8.18 -1.12
C ILE A 56 -5.31 -7.63 -2.53
N MET A 57 -5.30 -6.30 -2.67
CA MET A 57 -5.42 -5.62 -3.96
C MET A 57 -4.83 -4.22 -3.89
N ALA A 58 -4.45 -3.68 -5.05
CA ALA A 58 -4.14 -2.27 -5.20
C ALA A 58 -4.43 -1.78 -6.62
N GLY A 59 -4.69 -0.49 -6.77
CA GLY A 59 -4.89 0.15 -8.07
C GLY A 59 -5.29 1.62 -7.98
N PRO A 60 -5.19 2.37 -9.09
CA PRO A 60 -5.69 3.73 -9.13
C PRO A 60 -7.22 3.76 -9.10
N VAL A 61 -7.77 4.72 -8.34
CA VAL A 61 -9.18 5.08 -8.34
C VAL A 61 -9.35 6.30 -9.21
N ALA A 62 -10.18 6.17 -10.26
CA ALA A 62 -10.49 7.23 -11.22
C ALA A 62 -11.56 8.19 -10.65
N ASP A 63 -11.24 8.82 -9.52
CA ASP A 63 -12.09 9.82 -8.88
C ASP A 63 -12.13 11.10 -9.74
N PRO A 64 -13.32 11.60 -10.13
CA PRO A 64 -13.45 12.84 -10.90
C PRO A 64 -12.86 14.08 -10.21
N ALA A 65 -12.76 14.08 -8.88
CA ALA A 65 -12.12 15.17 -8.13
C ALA A 65 -10.59 15.13 -8.19
N GLY A 66 -10.00 14.04 -8.69
CA GLY A 66 -8.56 13.83 -8.81
C GLY A 66 -8.20 12.37 -8.51
N PRO A 67 -7.58 11.62 -9.46
CA PRO A 67 -7.25 10.22 -9.24
C PRO A 67 -6.30 10.00 -8.07
N TRP A 68 -6.49 8.90 -7.33
CA TRP A 68 -5.68 8.53 -6.16
C TRP A 68 -5.43 7.02 -6.12
N GLY A 69 -4.52 6.53 -5.27
CA GLY A 69 -4.19 5.09 -5.20
C GLY A 69 -4.91 4.37 -4.06
N LEU A 70 -5.58 3.25 -4.34
CA LEU A 70 -6.14 2.35 -3.33
C LEU A 70 -5.20 1.18 -3.09
N LEU A 71 -4.93 0.89 -1.82
CA LEU A 71 -4.28 -0.33 -1.36
C LEU A 71 -5.17 -0.95 -0.27
N ILE A 72 -5.42 -2.26 -0.35
CA ILE A 72 -6.09 -3.04 0.69
C ILE A 72 -5.08 -4.00 1.29
N LEU A 73 -4.71 -3.78 2.55
CA LEU A 73 -3.71 -4.58 3.27
C LEU A 73 -4.36 -5.57 4.23
N ARG A 74 -3.74 -6.73 4.42
CA ARG A 74 -4.07 -7.73 5.44
C ARG A 74 -2.86 -7.91 6.36
N VAL A 75 -2.91 -7.30 7.53
CA VAL A 75 -1.80 -7.23 8.50
C VAL A 75 -2.31 -7.33 9.94
N GLY A 76 -1.44 -7.62 10.91
CA GLY A 76 -1.82 -7.80 12.31
C GLY A 76 -2.15 -6.49 13.04
N SER A 77 -1.63 -5.36 12.56
CA SER A 77 -1.70 -4.09 13.28
C SER A 77 -1.62 -2.86 12.36
N GLU A 78 -2.01 -1.71 12.88
CA GLU A 78 -1.83 -0.42 12.19
C GLU A 78 -0.34 -0.07 12.02
N ALA A 79 0.50 -0.46 12.98
CA ALA A 79 1.95 -0.28 12.89
C ALA A 79 2.55 -1.05 11.70
N GLU A 80 2.06 -2.27 11.43
CA GLU A 80 2.46 -3.03 10.24
C GLU A 80 1.93 -2.40 8.94
N ALA A 81 0.68 -1.93 8.93
CA ALA A 81 0.14 -1.20 7.77
C ALA A 81 0.96 0.07 7.47
N LYS A 82 1.36 0.79 8.53
CA LYS A 82 2.25 1.93 8.45
C LYS A 82 3.64 1.55 7.94
N ALA A 83 4.21 0.43 8.40
CA ALA A 83 5.49 -0.04 7.90
C ALA A 83 5.46 -0.39 6.40
N VAL A 84 4.36 -0.93 5.89
CA VAL A 84 4.16 -1.18 4.45
C VAL A 84 4.10 0.15 3.68
N THR A 85 3.25 1.09 4.12
CA THR A 85 3.08 2.38 3.43
C THR A 85 4.32 3.28 3.50
N ASP A 86 5.04 3.30 4.63
CA ASP A 86 6.34 3.99 4.77
C ASP A 86 7.45 3.30 3.96
N GLY A 87 7.28 2.00 3.68
CA GLY A 87 8.19 1.21 2.86
C GLY A 87 8.13 1.53 1.37
N ASP A 88 7.02 2.12 0.92
CA ASP A 88 6.73 2.43 -0.47
C ASP A 88 7.70 3.46 -1.07
N PRO A 89 8.24 3.22 -2.29
CA PRO A 89 9.04 4.20 -3.00
C PRO A 89 8.44 5.61 -3.07
N VAL A 90 7.11 5.77 -3.22
CA VAL A 90 6.51 7.12 -3.29
C VAL A 90 6.59 7.86 -1.97
N ALA A 91 6.41 7.16 -0.84
CA ALA A 91 6.53 7.75 0.50
C ALA A 91 7.98 8.16 0.78
N LYS A 92 8.95 7.32 0.40
CA LYS A 92 10.38 7.59 0.57
C LYS A 92 10.93 8.67 -0.36
N SER A 93 10.21 9.02 -1.41
CA SER A 93 10.70 9.95 -2.44
C SER A 93 10.82 11.40 -1.98
N GLY A 94 10.13 11.78 -0.90
CA GLY A 94 10.01 13.18 -0.47
C GLY A 94 9.21 14.06 -1.43
N ARG A 95 8.53 13.49 -2.43
CA ARG A 95 7.80 14.24 -3.47
C ARG A 95 6.36 14.62 -3.10
N GLY A 96 6.02 14.63 -1.80
CA GLY A 96 4.72 15.10 -1.32
C GLY A 96 3.56 14.10 -1.39
N PHE A 97 3.84 12.81 -1.67
CA PHE A 97 2.85 11.75 -1.52
C PHE A 97 2.50 11.51 -0.06
N ARG A 98 1.24 11.21 0.22
CA ARG A 98 0.76 10.95 1.59
C ARG A 98 -0.17 9.76 1.61
N TYR A 99 -0.08 8.97 2.68
CA TYR A 99 -1.00 7.87 2.94
C TYR A 99 -1.99 8.24 4.03
N GLU A 100 -3.27 7.97 3.78
CA GLU A 100 -4.29 7.84 4.81
C GLU A 100 -4.54 6.35 5.06
N ILE A 101 -4.45 5.92 6.31
CA ILE A 101 -4.53 4.50 6.70
C ILE A 101 -5.68 4.36 7.68
N LEU A 102 -6.66 3.52 7.34
CA LEU A 102 -7.85 3.32 8.17
C LEU A 102 -8.16 1.82 8.27
N PRO A 103 -8.44 1.30 9.49
CA PRO A 103 -8.93 -0.06 9.62
C PRO A 103 -10.34 -0.18 9.03
N MET A 104 -10.60 -1.26 8.30
CA MET A 104 -11.96 -1.59 7.87
C MET A 104 -12.68 -2.31 9.03
N ILE A 105 -13.82 -1.77 9.45
CA ILE A 105 -14.62 -2.32 10.57
C ILE A 105 -15.05 -3.76 10.28
N SER A 106 -15.44 -4.04 9.04
CA SER A 106 -15.74 -5.39 8.54
C SER A 106 -15.43 -5.48 7.06
N THR A 107 -15.23 -6.71 6.55
CA THR A 107 -14.91 -6.99 5.15
C THR A 107 -15.59 -8.25 4.65
N ILE A 108 -16.02 -8.24 3.40
CA ILE A 108 -16.42 -9.42 2.63
C ILE A 108 -15.31 -9.63 1.60
N MET A 109 -14.78 -10.86 1.52
CA MET A 109 -13.61 -11.20 0.69
C MET A 109 -13.85 -12.50 -0.07
#